data_AF-A0A399P3E3-F1
#
_entry.id   AF-A0A399P3E3-F1
#
_cell.length_a   1.000
_cell.length_b   1.000
_cell.length_c   1.000
_cell.angle_alpha   90.00
_cell.angle_beta   90.00
_cell.angle_gamma   90.00
#
_symmetry.space_group_name_H-M   'P 1'
#
loop_
_entity.id
_entity.type
_entity.pdbx_description
1 polymer ?
#
loop_
_entity_poly.entity_id
_entity_poly.type
_entity_poly.pdbx_seq_one_letter_code
_entity_poly.pdbx_strand_id
1 'polypeptide(L)'
;PPASAVEERLRQDLAARLEHTPGLTAVRLARPFFEHVEACPDILLPELRVAIEYDSTGRHGLEHVGRREEADRRKDRALRSAGWEVIRIRTAGLPPLGPYDLCVSGLTRGTIDQLLDRLREIRGPLLVDAYLREAPPSAAAG
;
A
#
# COMPACT_ATOMS: atom_id res chain seq x y z
N PRO A 1 3.39 5.95 -13.56
CA PRO A 1 4.64 6.46 -12.95
C PRO A 1 4.36 6.79 -11.48
N PRO A 2 5.32 6.61 -10.57
CA PRO A 2 5.13 6.96 -9.16
C PRO A 2 4.90 8.46 -9.01
N ALA A 3 4.01 8.85 -8.10
CA ALA A 3 3.74 10.24 -7.78
C ALA A 3 4.86 10.88 -6.94
N SER A 4 5.70 10.07 -6.27
CA SER A 4 6.83 10.55 -5.47
C SER A 4 8.05 9.61 -5.46
N ALA A 5 9.22 10.14 -5.08
CA ALA A 5 10.43 9.32 -4.89
C ALA A 5 10.29 8.31 -3.74
N VAL A 6 9.44 8.60 -2.74
CA VAL A 6 9.18 7.69 -1.62
C VAL A 6 8.30 6.52 -2.06
N GLU A 7 7.30 6.79 -2.90
CA GLU A 7 6.47 5.74 -3.51
C GLU A 7 7.30 4.82 -4.41
N GLU A 8 8.20 5.39 -5.22
CA GLU A 8 9.13 4.59 -6.03
C GLU A 8 10.03 3.71 -5.14
N ARG A 9 10.56 4.26 -4.04
CA ARG A 9 11.33 3.48 -3.07
C ARG A 9 10.50 2.36 -2.45
N LEU A 10 9.25 2.63 -2.03
CA LEU A 10 8.35 1.62 -1.48
C LEU A 10 8.11 0.50 -2.48
N ARG A 11 7.86 0.85 -3.76
CA ARG A 11 7.64 -0.11 -4.84
C ARG A 11 8.88 -0.99 -5.07
N GLN A 12 10.07 -0.40 -5.07
CA GLN A 12 11.35 -1.12 -5.19
C GLN A 12 11.60 -2.06 -4.01
N ASP A 13 11.46 -1.56 -2.78
CA ASP A 13 11.75 -2.33 -1.57
C ASP A 13 10.74 -3.49 -1.40
N LEU A 14 9.48 -3.28 -1.76
CA LEU A 14 8.48 -4.35 -1.78
C LEU A 14 8.76 -5.37 -2.89
N ALA A 15 9.06 -4.92 -4.12
CA ALA A 15 9.37 -5.81 -5.24
C ALA A 15 10.62 -6.67 -4.99
N ALA A 16 11.57 -6.18 -4.19
CA ALA A 16 12.75 -6.95 -3.77
C ALA A 16 12.42 -8.09 -2.79
N ARG A 17 11.26 -8.05 -2.12
CA ARG A 17 10.87 -8.98 -1.05
C ARG A 17 9.69 -9.87 -1.44
N LEU A 18 8.80 -9.40 -2.31
CA LEU A 18 7.55 -10.05 -2.68
C LEU A 18 7.35 -10.01 -4.19
N GLU A 19 7.23 -11.18 -4.81
CA GLU A 19 6.81 -11.32 -6.19
C GLU A 19 5.34 -10.93 -6.35
N HIS A 20 5.04 -10.11 -7.36
CA HIS A 20 3.68 -9.70 -7.71
C HIS A 20 3.65 -9.25 -9.17
N THR A 21 2.49 -9.39 -9.82
CA THR A 21 2.32 -8.95 -11.22
C THR A 21 2.46 -7.43 -11.33
N PRO A 22 3.45 -6.92 -12.09
CA PRO A 22 3.59 -5.49 -12.31
C PRO A 22 2.57 -4.97 -13.34
N GLY A 23 2.43 -3.65 -13.43
CA GLY A 23 1.68 -2.98 -14.50
C GLY A 23 0.19 -2.76 -14.25
N LEU A 24 -0.40 -3.36 -13.21
CA LEU A 24 -1.74 -2.98 -12.77
C LEU A 24 -1.70 -1.69 -11.94
N THR A 25 -2.39 -0.65 -12.39
CA THR A 25 -2.38 0.69 -11.77
C THR A 25 -3.75 1.19 -11.34
N ALA A 26 -4.82 0.46 -11.66
CA ALA A 26 -6.17 0.87 -11.35
C ALA A 26 -7.09 -0.31 -11.03
N VAL A 27 -8.07 -0.04 -10.17
CA VAL A 27 -9.17 -0.94 -9.83
C VAL A 27 -10.46 -0.34 -10.38
N ARG A 28 -11.17 -1.12 -11.20
CA ARG A 28 -12.51 -0.75 -11.66
C ARG A 28 -13.50 -0.87 -10.51
N LEU A 29 -14.23 0.22 -10.25
CA LEU A 29 -15.23 0.35 -9.20
C LEU A 29 -16.64 0.08 -9.73
N ALA A 30 -17.53 -0.37 -8.84
CA ALA A 30 -18.94 -0.57 -9.18
C ALA A 30 -19.72 0.75 -9.32
N ARG A 31 -19.23 1.84 -8.70
CA ARG A 31 -19.82 3.18 -8.75
C ARG A 31 -18.72 4.22 -8.92
N PRO A 32 -19.01 5.39 -9.51
CA PRO A 32 -18.02 6.45 -9.63
C PRO A 32 -17.47 6.90 -8.27
N PHE A 33 -16.16 7.09 -8.22
CA PHE A 33 -15.46 7.83 -7.17
C PHE A 33 -15.00 9.16 -7.77
N PHE A 34 -15.60 10.26 -7.32
CA PHE A 34 -15.63 11.50 -8.09
C PHE A 34 -16.21 11.25 -9.49
N GLU A 35 -15.51 11.63 -10.55
CA GLU A 35 -15.97 11.51 -11.95
C GLU A 35 -15.50 10.22 -12.64
N HIS A 36 -14.73 9.38 -11.94
CA HIS A 36 -14.09 8.20 -12.51
C HIS A 36 -14.63 6.90 -11.92
N VAL A 37 -14.68 5.84 -12.73
CA VAL A 37 -14.98 4.47 -12.29
C VAL A 37 -13.73 3.67 -11.96
N GLU A 38 -12.59 4.35 -11.84
CA GLU A 38 -11.28 3.77 -11.55
C GLU A 38 -10.75 4.42 -10.28
N ALA A 39 -10.28 3.59 -9.34
CA ALA A 39 -9.42 4.03 -8.26
C ALA A 39 -7.97 3.65 -8.59
N CYS A 40 -7.03 4.56 -8.36
CA CYS A 40 -5.61 4.33 -8.59
C CYS A 40 -4.86 4.35 -7.25
N PRO A 41 -4.65 3.19 -6.59
CA PRO A 41 -3.71 3.07 -5.48
C PRO A 41 -2.27 3.14 -5.95
N ASP A 42 -1.37 3.49 -5.02
CA ASP A 42 0.08 3.57 -5.31
C ASP A 42 0.65 2.21 -5.77
N ILE A 43 0.24 1.14 -5.09
CA ILE A 43 0.62 -0.24 -5.42
C ILE A 43 -0.60 -1.15 -5.34
N LEU A 44 -0.74 -2.00 -6.35
CA LEU A 44 -1.69 -3.10 -6.36
C LEU A 44 -0.93 -4.41 -6.28
N LEU A 45 -1.41 -5.31 -5.43
CA LEU A 45 -0.97 -6.70 -5.32
C LEU A 45 -2.12 -7.60 -5.80
N PRO A 46 -2.22 -7.88 -7.12
CA PRO A 46 -3.35 -8.59 -7.70
C PRO A 46 -3.58 -9.98 -7.11
N GLU A 47 -2.48 -10.71 -6.85
CA GLU A 47 -2.47 -12.07 -6.31
C GLU A 47 -3.08 -12.12 -4.90
N LEU A 48 -2.87 -11.05 -4.13
CA LEU A 48 -3.37 -10.92 -2.77
C LEU A 48 -4.66 -10.11 -2.69
N ARG A 49 -5.13 -9.49 -3.77
CA ARG A 49 -6.27 -8.55 -3.76
C ARG A 49 -6.10 -7.50 -2.65
N VAL A 50 -4.92 -6.90 -2.58
CA VAL A 50 -4.58 -5.84 -1.62
C VAL A 50 -4.08 -4.61 -2.38
N ALA A 51 -4.62 -3.45 -2.04
CA ALA A 51 -4.15 -2.14 -2.46
C ALA A 51 -3.33 -1.51 -1.33
N ILE A 52 -2.20 -0.90 -1.67
CA ILE A 52 -1.32 -0.21 -0.73
C ILE A 52 -1.27 1.28 -1.10
N GLU A 53 -1.33 2.11 -0.08
CA GLU A 53 -1.23 3.58 -0.19
C GLU A 53 -0.11 4.07 0.75
N TYR A 54 0.67 5.04 0.33
CA TYR A 54 1.63 5.76 1.16
C TYR A 54 1.14 7.19 1.41
N ASP A 55 0.73 7.46 2.66
CA ASP A 55 0.15 8.73 3.03
C ASP A 55 1.12 9.56 3.87
N SER A 56 1.32 10.81 3.49
CA SER A 56 2.01 11.83 4.29
C SER A 56 1.24 13.13 4.24
N THR A 57 1.34 13.99 5.24
CA THR A 57 0.64 15.30 5.23
C THR A 57 1.15 16.27 4.14
N GLY A 58 2.16 15.86 3.36
CA GLY A 58 2.78 16.65 2.31
C GLY A 58 3.53 17.87 2.86
N ARG A 59 4.15 18.64 1.98
CA ARG A 59 4.94 19.83 2.37
C ARG A 59 4.13 20.87 3.14
N HIS A 60 2.84 21.00 2.82
CA HIS A 60 1.96 22.03 3.38
C HIS A 60 1.08 21.53 4.54
N GLY A 61 1.16 20.25 4.90
CA GLY A 61 0.38 19.71 6.01
C GLY A 61 -1.11 19.49 5.72
N LEU A 62 -1.52 19.50 4.45
CA LEU A 62 -2.93 19.48 4.03
C LEU A 62 -3.37 18.17 3.36
N GLU A 63 -2.43 17.27 3.08
CA GLU A 63 -2.72 15.98 2.47
C GLU A 63 -3.28 15.01 3.51
N HIS A 64 -4.29 14.23 3.11
CA HIS A 64 -4.93 13.19 3.93
C HIS A 64 -5.46 13.62 5.30
N VAL A 65 -5.83 14.89 5.44
CA VAL A 65 -6.49 15.45 6.63
C VAL A 65 -7.84 16.08 6.26
N GLY A 66 -8.76 16.17 7.24
CA GLY A 66 -10.08 16.79 7.05
C GLY A 66 -10.84 16.19 5.85
N ARG A 67 -11.26 17.04 4.90
CA ARG A 67 -12.00 16.59 3.70
C ARG A 67 -11.22 15.61 2.81
N ARG A 68 -9.89 15.67 2.80
CA ARG A 68 -9.07 14.70 2.05
C ARG A 68 -9.09 13.34 2.73
N GLU A 69 -9.05 13.31 4.07
CA GLU A 69 -9.24 12.08 4.84
C GLU A 69 -10.64 11.47 4.61
N GLU A 70 -11.69 12.30 4.53
CA GLU A 70 -13.04 11.81 4.21
C GLU A 70 -13.11 11.17 2.81
N ALA A 71 -12.45 11.78 1.82
CA ALA A 71 -12.33 11.24 0.47
C ALA A 71 -11.54 9.92 0.46
N ASP A 72 -10.46 9.85 1.22
CA ASP A 72 -9.66 8.66 1.46
C ASP A 72 -10.49 7.51 2.02
N ARG A 73 -11.26 7.75 3.08
CA ARG A 73 -12.17 6.75 3.65
C ARG A 73 -13.22 6.28 2.64
N ARG A 74 -13.69 7.17 1.77
CA ARG A 74 -14.63 6.81 0.70
C ARG A 74 -13.95 5.97 -0.39
N LYS A 75 -12.69 6.27 -0.74
CA LYS A 75 -11.87 5.46 -1.66
C LYS A 75 -11.69 4.05 -1.10
N ASP A 76 -11.33 3.93 0.17
CA ASP A 76 -11.14 2.64 0.83
C ASP A 76 -12.41 1.79 0.83
N ARG A 77 -13.57 2.39 1.12
CA ARG A 77 -14.87 1.69 1.03
C ARG A 77 -15.18 1.23 -0.40
N ALA A 78 -14.84 2.02 -1.41
CA ALA A 78 -15.07 1.65 -2.80
C ALA A 78 -14.15 0.49 -3.24
N LEU A 79 -12.87 0.52 -2.86
CA LEU A 79 -11.91 -0.57 -3.08
C LEU A 79 -12.38 -1.86 -2.40
N ARG A 80 -12.78 -1.80 -1.13
CA ARG A 80 -13.35 -2.95 -0.39
C ARG A 80 -14.61 -3.50 -1.03
N SER A 81 -15.49 -2.63 -1.51
CA SER A 81 -16.69 -3.06 -2.25
C SER A 81 -16.35 -3.74 -3.59
N ALA A 82 -15.17 -3.47 -4.16
CA ALA A 82 -14.65 -4.13 -5.36
C ALA A 82 -13.82 -5.40 -5.05
N GLY A 83 -13.81 -5.87 -3.79
CA GLY A 83 -13.12 -7.08 -3.37
C GLY A 83 -11.63 -6.90 -3.07
N TRP A 84 -11.16 -5.66 -2.88
CA TRP A 84 -9.78 -5.35 -2.51
C TRP A 84 -9.70 -4.97 -1.03
N GLU A 85 -8.74 -5.53 -0.29
CA GLU A 85 -8.36 -4.94 1.00
C GLU A 85 -7.43 -3.75 0.80
N VAL A 86 -7.38 -2.84 1.76
CA VAL A 86 -6.53 -1.64 1.72
C VAL A 86 -5.62 -1.61 2.94
N ILE A 87 -4.33 -1.40 2.71
CA ILE A 87 -3.33 -1.11 3.74
C ILE A 87 -2.77 0.28 3.46
N ARG A 88 -2.93 1.22 4.40
CA ARG A 88 -2.28 2.53 4.29
C ARG A 88 -1.03 2.59 5.16
N ILE A 89 0.06 3.07 4.60
CA ILE A 89 1.27 3.46 5.34
C ILE A 89 1.11 4.94 5.70
N ARG A 90 0.64 5.20 6.92
CA ARG A 90 0.30 6.52 7.45
C ARG A 90 1.53 7.13 8.13
N THR A 91 2.02 8.25 7.63
CA THR A 91 3.21 8.93 8.16
C THR A 91 2.88 10.29 8.78
N ALA A 92 3.87 10.94 9.40
CA ALA A 92 3.74 12.29 9.96
C ALA A 92 2.59 12.43 10.99
N GLY A 93 2.36 11.40 11.81
CA GLY A 93 1.34 11.42 12.87
C GLY A 93 -0.10 11.25 12.38
N LEU A 94 -0.29 10.89 11.11
CA LEU A 94 -1.61 10.59 10.55
C LEU A 94 -2.23 9.38 11.27
N PRO A 95 -3.49 9.48 11.74
CA PRO A 95 -4.17 8.36 12.39
C PRO A 95 -4.52 7.26 11.36
N PRO A 96 -4.72 6.01 11.81
CA PRO A 96 -5.15 4.93 10.93
C PRO A 96 -6.58 5.18 10.44
N LEU A 97 -6.86 4.79 9.20
CA LEU A 97 -8.20 4.81 8.61
C LEU A 97 -8.84 3.41 8.62
N GLY A 98 -8.03 2.36 8.46
CA GLY A 98 -8.41 0.96 8.46
C GLY A 98 -7.67 0.14 9.53
N PRO A 99 -8.12 -1.11 9.78
CA PRO A 99 -7.59 -1.97 10.85
C PRO A 99 -6.17 -2.49 10.59
N TYR A 100 -5.72 -2.47 9.34
CA TYR A 100 -4.40 -2.99 8.93
C TYR A 100 -3.38 -1.90 8.64
N ASP A 101 -3.75 -0.63 8.83
CA ASP A 101 -2.88 0.50 8.51
C ASP A 101 -1.62 0.50 9.39
N LEU A 102 -0.51 0.93 8.79
CA LEU A 102 0.78 1.09 9.45
C LEU A 102 1.00 2.57 9.76
N CYS A 103 0.93 2.95 11.04
CA CYS A 103 1.31 4.29 11.49
C CYS A 103 2.81 4.31 11.81
N VAL A 104 3.62 4.91 10.94
CA VAL A 104 5.09 4.95 11.05
C VAL A 104 5.61 6.38 10.92
N SER A 105 6.83 6.66 11.40
CA SER A 105 7.42 7.99 11.24
C SER A 105 7.83 8.30 9.80
N GLY A 106 8.13 7.27 9.01
CA GLY A 106 8.50 7.33 7.60
C GLY A 106 8.79 5.94 7.02
N LEU A 107 9.09 5.87 5.73
CA LEU A 107 9.47 4.63 5.07
C LEU A 107 10.86 4.15 5.52
N THR A 108 10.93 2.92 6.04
CA THR A 108 12.17 2.25 6.46
C THR A 108 12.15 0.79 6.01
N ARG A 109 13.27 0.07 6.10
CA ARG A 109 13.29 -1.39 5.83
C ARG A 109 12.28 -2.14 6.70
N GLY A 110 12.18 -1.78 7.99
CA GLY A 110 11.22 -2.39 8.92
C GLY A 110 9.76 -2.08 8.58
N THR A 111 9.49 -1.07 7.74
CA THR A 111 8.13 -0.82 7.22
C THR A 111 7.70 -1.94 6.27
N ILE A 112 8.62 -2.49 5.47
CA ILE A 112 8.31 -3.61 4.56
C ILE A 112 8.05 -4.89 5.35
N ASP A 113 8.81 -5.15 6.41
CA ASP A 113 8.58 -6.32 7.26
C ASP A 113 7.18 -6.26 7.92
N GLN A 114 6.82 -5.09 8.48
CA GLN A 114 5.48 -4.86 9.01
C GLN A 114 4.37 -4.99 7.95
N LEU A 115 4.62 -4.54 6.72
CA LEU A 115 3.68 -4.69 5.61
C LEU A 115 3.47 -6.17 5.26
N LEU A 116 4.54 -6.96 5.22
CA LEU A 116 4.44 -8.41 5.00
C LEU A 116 3.63 -9.08 6.12
N ASP A 117 3.83 -8.67 7.38
CA ASP A 117 3.03 -9.20 8.49
C ASP A 117 1.54 -8.86 8.35
N ARG A 118 1.20 -7.63 7.93
CA ARG A 118 -0.20 -7.29 7.62
C ARG A 118 -0.79 -8.09 6.47
N LEU A 119 -0.01 -8.34 5.41
CA LEU A 119 -0.45 -9.20 4.33
C LEU A 119 -0.74 -10.62 4.84
N ARG A 120 0.09 -11.15 5.73
CA ARG A 120 -0.10 -12.47 6.36
C ARG A 120 -1.33 -12.49 7.27
N GLU A 121 -1.62 -11.42 7.99
CA GLU A 121 -2.86 -11.28 8.77
C GLU A 121 -4.10 -11.30 7.87
N ILE A 122 -4.04 -10.64 6.70
CA ILE A 122 -5.18 -10.49 5.78
C ILE A 122 -5.43 -11.75 4.94
N ARG A 123 -4.37 -12.47 4.53
CA ARG A 123 -4.45 -13.59 3.56
C ARG A 123 -3.94 -14.92 4.08
N GLY A 124 -3.38 -14.95 5.28
CA GLY A 124 -2.72 -16.11 5.85
C GLY A 124 -1.27 -16.23 5.40
N PRO A 125 -0.38 -16.74 6.28
CA PRO A 125 1.04 -16.84 5.98
C PRO A 125 1.34 -17.77 4.81
N LEU A 126 0.63 -18.90 4.68
CA LEU A 126 0.86 -19.86 3.60
C LEU A 126 0.71 -19.25 2.20
N LEU A 127 -0.29 -18.39 2.00
CA LEU A 127 -0.50 -17.75 0.70
C LEU A 127 0.55 -16.66 0.44
N VAL A 128 0.85 -15.83 1.44
CA VAL A 128 1.81 -14.72 1.28
C VAL A 128 3.24 -15.23 1.12
N ASP A 129 3.64 -16.21 1.92
CA ASP A 129 5.00 -16.73 1.94
C ASP A 129 5.36 -17.45 0.62
N ALA A 130 4.36 -17.95 -0.11
CA ALA A 130 4.55 -18.52 -1.44
C ALA A 130 5.03 -17.51 -2.50
N TYR A 131 4.86 -16.20 -2.25
CA TYR A 131 5.31 -15.12 -3.12
C TYR A 131 6.57 -14.43 -2.60
N LEU A 132 7.14 -14.85 -1.48
CA LEU A 132 8.36 -14.22 -0.98
C LEU A 132 9.53 -14.54 -1.90
N ARG A 133 10.33 -13.52 -2.19
CA ARG A 133 11.62 -13.71 -2.83
C ARG A 133 12.63 -14.16 -1.79
N GLU A 134 13.46 -15.14 -2.15
CA GLU A 134 14.66 -15.43 -1.38
C GLU A 134 15.47 -14.13 -1.24
N ALA A 135 15.95 -13.84 -0.04
CA ALA A 135 16.89 -12.73 0.13
C ALA A 135 18.07 -13.01 -0.81
N PRO A 136 18.55 -12.01 -1.59
CA PRO A 136 19.77 -12.21 -2.34
C PRO A 136 20.85 -12.68 -1.36
N PRO A 137 21.69 -13.67 -1.73
CA PRO A 137 22.74 -14.14 -0.84
C PRO A 137 23.52 -12.93 -0.36
N SER A 138 23.66 -12.79 0.97
CA SER A 138 24.43 -11.71 1.57
C SER A 138 25.75 -11.64 0.82
N ALA A 139 26.04 -10.49 0.19
CA ALA A 139 27.38 -10.24 -0.32
C ALA A 139 28.30 -10.36 0.90
N ALA A 140 29.01 -11.49 0.97
CA ALA A 140 29.99 -11.72 2.00
C ALA A 140 30.95 -10.52 1.96
N ALA A 141 31.14 -9.90 3.12
CA ALA A 141 32.09 -8.83 3.30
C ALA A 141 33.44 -9.26 2.69
N GLY A 142 33.81 -8.60 1.59
CA GLY A 142 35.15 -8.60 1.03
C GLY A 142 35.89 -7.35 1.46
#